data_AF-A0A0F9IVY9-F1
#
_entry.id   AF-A0A0F9IVY9-F1
#
_cell.length_a   1.000
_cell.length_b   1.000
_cell.length_c   1.000
_cell.angle_alpha   90.00
_cell.angle_beta   90.00
_cell.angle_gamma   90.00
#
_symmetry.space_group_name_H-M   'P 1'
#
loop_
_entity.id
_entity.type
_entity.pdbx_description
1 polymer ?
#
loop_
_entity_poly.entity_id
_entity_poly.type
_entity_poly.pdbx_seq_one_letter_code
_entity_poly.pdbx_strand_id
1 'polypeptide(L)'
;MARRKRNVKVKYHLRESIFAHLEDYINRYLWFAELWGLSMAVKPPTSNVVLSDDYDTNQIYSTGVEFAMVGRQDKKWKQAMTFVFCKDFLHDTIWAMLHKKPVAIYDFSYNPTGKVMEEPKKGTSEWYTWSELQGSVHDDKPKKDIPIHMGRTALLFRDTTLKGVVGKKRFHDHRLGALDFLHQVDKQMGFNPTQIYQVKGARNGPPTWLILGDKRWMHAPTLLSLYSILIRVGYYHNPGGAFMRTLEMVKEGEVGIGNATDDMYGDYSDAAGCNDTSYVKQAWKGIEVILKHGIKVFHDEMIENYPEDVRTSVLHDKYGIVNFTKRHPAKRMPHWYRKSLWK
;
A
#
# COMPACT_ATOMS: atom_id res chain seq x y z
N MET A 1 -23.05 49.45 44.77
CA MET A 1 -21.89 48.54 44.53
C MET A 1 -21.59 48.50 43.03
N ALA A 2 -20.53 49.18 42.59
CA ALA A 2 -20.16 49.28 41.17
C ALA A 2 -19.24 48.12 40.74
N ARG A 3 -19.65 47.33 39.75
CA ARG A 3 -18.83 46.26 39.14
C ARG A 3 -17.88 46.84 38.08
N ARG A 4 -16.57 46.80 38.38
CA ARG A 4 -15.48 47.10 37.43
C ARG A 4 -15.33 45.94 36.43
N LYS A 5 -15.60 46.18 35.14
CA LYS A 5 -15.20 45.29 34.04
C LYS A 5 -13.71 45.45 33.77
N ARG A 6 -12.91 44.39 33.92
CA ARG A 6 -11.51 44.36 33.47
C ARG A 6 -11.46 43.87 32.02
N ASN A 7 -11.05 44.75 31.12
CA ASN A 7 -10.65 44.38 29.75
C ASN A 7 -9.25 43.76 29.81
N VAL A 8 -9.14 42.45 29.59
CA VAL A 8 -7.86 41.77 29.41
C VAL A 8 -7.59 41.70 27.90
N LYS A 9 -6.73 42.60 27.41
CA LYS A 9 -6.12 42.48 26.07
C LYS A 9 -5.02 41.41 26.14
N VAL A 10 -5.35 40.16 25.82
CA VAL A 10 -4.35 39.12 25.54
C VAL A 10 -3.81 39.38 24.12
N LYS A 11 -2.68 40.09 24.03
CA LYS A 11 -1.98 40.41 22.77
C LYS A 11 -1.21 39.18 22.27
N TYR A 12 -1.61 38.67 21.10
CA TYR A 12 -0.85 38.27 19.89
C TYR A 12 0.61 37.74 19.93
N HIS A 13 1.27 37.50 21.07
CA HIS A 13 2.65 36.98 21.11
C HIS A 13 2.78 35.46 20.90
N LEU A 14 1.67 34.71 20.91
CA LEU A 14 1.73 33.25 20.72
C LEU A 14 1.98 32.84 19.27
N ARG A 15 1.65 33.68 18.28
CA ARG A 15 1.80 33.31 16.86
C ARG A 15 3.26 33.31 16.41
N GLU A 16 4.05 34.30 16.78
CA GLU A 16 5.44 34.41 16.30
C GLU A 16 6.36 33.33 16.89
N SER A 17 6.13 32.93 18.15
CA SER A 17 6.87 31.82 18.78
C SER A 17 6.63 30.47 18.09
N ILE A 18 5.40 30.22 17.62
CA ILE A 18 5.06 28.97 16.93
C ILE A 18 5.69 28.93 15.53
N PHE A 19 5.67 30.05 14.79
CA PHE A 19 6.29 30.12 13.47
C PHE A 19 7.81 29.95 13.53
N ALA A 20 8.48 30.55 14.53
CA ALA A 20 9.93 30.39 14.69
C ALA A 20 10.34 28.93 15.00
N HIS A 21 9.55 28.20 15.78
CA HIS A 21 9.82 26.76 16.03
C HIS A 21 9.54 25.87 14.81
N LEU A 22 8.56 26.22 13.98
CA LEU A 22 8.28 25.51 12.73
C LEU A 22 9.38 25.71 11.69
N GLU A 23 9.92 26.93 11.55
CA GLU A 23 11.04 27.19 10.63
C GLU A 23 12.33 26.50 11.09
N ASP A 24 12.65 26.51 12.38
CA ASP A 24 13.83 25.80 12.91
C ASP A 24 13.70 24.28 12.72
N TYR A 25 12.50 23.72 12.89
CA TYR A 25 12.23 22.31 12.62
C TYR A 25 12.43 21.95 11.14
N ILE A 26 11.89 22.75 10.22
CA ILE A 26 12.05 22.54 8.77
C ILE A 26 13.53 22.62 8.36
N ASN A 27 14.26 23.61 8.89
CA ASN A 27 15.67 23.82 8.55
C ASN A 27 16.57 22.70 9.08
N ARG A 28 16.28 22.13 10.26
CA ARG A 28 17.01 20.96 10.76
C ARG A 28 16.82 19.74 9.86
N TYR A 29 15.62 19.49 9.34
CA TYR A 29 15.37 18.37 8.43
C TYR A 29 16.02 18.55 7.06
N LEU A 30 16.05 19.79 6.54
CA LEU A 30 16.74 20.10 5.29
C LEU A 30 18.25 19.94 5.42
N TRP A 31 18.83 20.36 6.54
CA TRP A 31 20.27 20.20 6.80
C TRP A 31 20.68 18.73 6.98
N PHE A 32 19.83 17.90 7.61
CA PHE A 32 20.05 16.46 7.66
C PHE A 32 20.09 15.82 6.26
N ALA A 33 19.27 16.28 5.31
CA ALA A 33 19.27 15.71 3.96
C ALA A 33 20.59 15.96 3.18
N GLU A 34 21.28 17.06 3.44
CA GLU A 34 22.57 17.38 2.82
C GLU A 34 23.72 16.55 3.41
N LEU A 35 23.69 16.28 4.72
CA LEU A 35 24.77 15.58 5.44
C LEU A 35 24.91 14.09 5.08
N TRP A 36 23.86 13.47 4.53
CA TRP A 36 23.87 12.06 4.13
C TRP A 36 24.33 11.81 2.68
N GLY A 37 24.82 12.83 1.97
CA GLY A 37 25.40 12.63 0.63
C GLY A 37 24.43 11.95 -0.34
N LEU A 38 23.13 12.27 -0.24
CA LEU A 38 22.10 11.89 -1.21
C LEU A 38 22.41 12.58 -2.56
N SER A 39 23.37 12.00 -3.25
CA SER A 39 23.85 12.30 -4.59
C SER A 39 22.68 12.62 -5.50
N MET A 40 22.73 13.83 -6.08
CA MET A 40 21.92 14.31 -7.20
C MET A 40 20.43 14.05 -7.00
N ALA A 41 19.71 15.10 -6.61
CA ALA A 41 18.26 15.16 -6.73
C ALA A 41 17.86 14.72 -8.15
N VAL A 42 17.57 13.43 -8.31
CA VAL A 42 16.74 12.92 -9.39
C VAL A 42 15.50 13.78 -9.23
N LYS A 43 15.31 14.74 -10.15
CA LYS A 43 14.12 15.60 -10.19
C LYS A 43 12.97 14.71 -9.77
N PRO A 44 12.27 15.02 -8.65
CA PRO A 44 11.29 14.11 -8.07
C PRO A 44 10.44 13.64 -9.24
N PRO A 45 10.37 12.32 -9.48
CA PRO A 45 9.71 11.78 -10.65
C PRO A 45 8.43 12.56 -10.83
N THR A 46 8.27 13.21 -11.99
CA THR A 46 7.17 14.13 -12.19
C THR A 46 5.89 13.46 -11.71
N SER A 47 5.07 14.16 -10.93
CA SER A 47 3.77 13.69 -10.45
C SER A 47 2.76 13.40 -11.58
N ASN A 48 3.24 13.40 -12.82
CA ASN A 48 2.54 13.06 -14.02
C ASN A 48 2.54 11.54 -14.15
N VAL A 49 1.64 10.89 -13.41
CA VAL A 49 1.25 9.52 -13.69
C VAL A 49 0.12 9.58 -14.72
N VAL A 50 0.25 8.82 -15.81
CA VAL A 50 -0.88 8.61 -16.73
C VAL A 50 -1.76 7.52 -16.11
N LEU A 51 -2.95 7.90 -15.67
CA LEU A 51 -3.98 6.98 -15.20
C LEU A 51 -4.67 6.35 -16.41
N SER A 52 -4.98 5.06 -16.32
CA SER A 52 -5.86 4.40 -17.30
C SER A 52 -7.32 4.69 -16.95
N ASP A 53 -8.24 4.32 -17.85
CA ASP A 53 -9.65 4.24 -17.47
C ASP A 53 -9.80 3.22 -16.35
N ASP A 54 -10.62 3.54 -15.35
CA ASP A 54 -10.94 2.61 -14.27
C ASP A 54 -11.84 1.50 -14.83
N TYR A 55 -11.44 0.25 -14.63
CA TYR A 55 -12.29 -0.89 -14.99
C TYR A 55 -13.17 -1.25 -13.79
N ASP A 56 -14.46 -1.46 -14.03
CA ASP A 56 -15.37 -2.01 -13.04
C ASP A 56 -14.95 -3.46 -12.76
N THR A 57 -14.27 -3.67 -11.65
CA THR A 57 -14.01 -5.00 -11.13
C THR A 57 -15.20 -5.42 -10.26
N ASN A 58 -15.67 -6.68 -10.35
CA ASN A 58 -16.68 -7.23 -9.41
C ASN A 58 -16.07 -7.53 -8.03
N GLN A 59 -15.34 -6.57 -7.47
CA GLN A 59 -14.79 -6.68 -6.14
C GLN A 59 -15.92 -6.65 -5.11
N ILE A 60 -15.73 -7.42 -4.02
CA ILE A 60 -16.68 -7.48 -2.90
C ILE A 60 -16.85 -6.10 -2.25
N TYR A 61 -15.82 -5.25 -2.36
CA TYR A 61 -15.81 -3.89 -1.84
C TYR A 61 -16.07 -2.89 -2.97
N SER A 62 -16.89 -1.88 -2.69
CA SER A 62 -17.26 -0.81 -3.63
C SER A 62 -16.83 0.59 -3.20
N THR A 63 -16.31 0.73 -1.98
CA THR A 63 -15.80 1.99 -1.41
C THR A 63 -14.49 1.72 -0.66
N GLY A 64 -13.87 2.73 -0.04
CA GLY A 64 -12.63 2.59 0.74
C GLY A 64 -11.34 2.80 -0.03
N VAL A 65 -10.27 2.18 0.48
CA VAL A 65 -8.90 2.34 -0.05
C VAL A 65 -8.62 1.32 -1.14
N GLU A 66 -8.12 1.81 -2.27
CA GLU A 66 -7.68 0.99 -3.37
C GLU A 66 -6.24 1.29 -3.81
N PHE A 67 -5.62 0.28 -4.40
CA PHE A 67 -4.24 0.29 -4.86
C PHE A 67 -4.16 -0.08 -6.34
N ALA A 68 -3.13 0.41 -7.03
CA ALA A 68 -2.76 -0.12 -8.34
C ALA A 68 -1.23 -0.13 -8.49
N MET A 69 -0.67 -1.13 -9.15
CA MET A 69 0.74 -1.11 -9.54
C MET A 69 1.01 -0.09 -10.64
N VAL A 70 2.24 0.42 -10.67
CA VAL A 70 2.69 1.42 -11.66
C VAL A 70 3.88 0.88 -12.44
N GLY A 71 3.85 1.09 -13.75
CA GLY A 71 4.93 0.80 -14.67
C GLY A 71 5.65 2.06 -15.16
N ARG A 72 6.68 1.85 -15.99
CA ARG A 72 7.36 2.92 -16.72
C ARG A 72 7.22 2.68 -18.22
N GLN A 73 6.72 3.68 -18.93
CA GLN A 73 6.69 3.69 -20.40
C GLN A 73 7.10 5.08 -20.87
N ASP A 74 8.04 5.15 -21.81
CA ASP A 74 8.57 6.42 -22.35
C ASP A 74 9.07 7.38 -21.26
N LYS A 75 9.75 6.84 -20.25
CA LYS A 75 10.22 7.55 -19.04
C LYS A 75 9.11 8.19 -18.18
N LYS A 76 7.83 7.95 -18.49
CA LYS A 76 6.68 8.40 -17.70
C LYS A 76 6.18 7.27 -16.82
N TRP A 77 5.64 7.62 -15.66
CA TRP A 77 4.88 6.69 -14.84
C TRP A 77 3.51 6.47 -15.47
N LYS A 78 3.10 5.21 -15.56
CA LYS A 78 1.77 4.85 -16.05
C LYS A 78 1.17 3.79 -15.15
N GLN A 79 -0.12 3.91 -14.86
CA GLN A 79 -0.87 2.86 -14.19
C GLN A 79 -0.73 1.56 -15.00
N ALA A 80 -0.34 0.47 -14.33
CA ALA A 80 -0.07 -0.81 -14.97
C ALA A 80 -1.20 -1.81 -14.81
N MET A 81 -2.06 -1.63 -13.81
CA MET A 81 -3.21 -2.48 -13.54
C MET A 81 -4.39 -1.62 -13.09
N THR A 82 -5.59 -2.16 -13.16
CA THR A 82 -6.77 -1.50 -12.57
C THR A 82 -6.61 -1.29 -11.06
N PHE A 83 -7.35 -0.33 -10.50
CA PHE A 83 -7.39 -0.17 -9.05
C PHE A 83 -8.13 -1.34 -8.39
N VAL A 84 -7.60 -1.77 -7.26
CA VAL A 84 -8.11 -2.89 -6.47
C VAL A 84 -8.22 -2.55 -4.99
N PHE A 85 -9.35 -2.87 -4.37
CA PHE A 85 -9.55 -2.88 -2.92
C PHE A 85 -8.84 -4.06 -2.27
N CYS A 86 -8.90 -5.24 -2.91
CA CYS A 86 -8.16 -6.40 -2.43
C CYS A 86 -6.67 -6.26 -2.78
N LYS A 87 -5.86 -5.98 -1.77
CA LYS A 87 -4.39 -5.90 -1.87
C LYS A 87 -3.74 -7.17 -2.43
N ASP A 88 -4.41 -8.31 -2.40
CA ASP A 88 -3.84 -9.59 -2.82
C ASP A 88 -3.68 -9.67 -4.36
N PHE A 89 -4.51 -8.95 -5.13
CA PHE A 89 -4.29 -8.80 -6.59
C PHE A 89 -2.95 -8.12 -6.95
N LEU A 90 -2.37 -7.35 -6.03
CA LEU A 90 -1.04 -6.75 -6.23
C LEU A 90 0.04 -7.83 -6.38
N HIS A 91 -0.06 -8.92 -5.61
CA HIS A 91 0.92 -10.00 -5.70
C HIS A 91 0.62 -10.96 -6.86
N ASP A 92 -0.63 -11.07 -7.31
CA ASP A 92 -0.99 -11.78 -8.55
C ASP A 92 -0.31 -11.11 -9.77
N THR A 93 -0.30 -9.78 -9.79
CA THR A 93 0.36 -8.98 -10.83
C THR A 93 1.87 -9.23 -10.86
N ILE A 94 2.50 -9.34 -9.69
CA ILE A 94 3.93 -9.67 -9.57
C ILE A 94 4.20 -11.10 -10.04
N TRP A 95 3.37 -12.07 -9.61
CA TRP A 95 3.48 -13.46 -10.06
C TRP A 95 3.43 -13.54 -11.59
N ALA A 96 2.46 -12.86 -12.20
CA ALA A 96 2.31 -12.78 -13.65
C ALA A 96 3.57 -12.23 -14.34
N MET A 97 4.15 -11.15 -13.80
CA MET A 97 5.39 -10.55 -14.30
C MET A 97 6.59 -11.48 -14.21
N LEU A 98 6.76 -12.14 -13.07
CA LEU A 98 7.88 -13.03 -12.80
C LEU A 98 7.84 -14.27 -13.71
N HIS A 99 6.66 -14.88 -13.86
CA HIS A 99 6.46 -16.09 -14.66
C HIS A 99 6.17 -15.83 -16.12
N LYS A 100 6.01 -14.55 -16.51
CA LYS A 100 5.60 -14.14 -17.87
C LYS A 100 4.31 -14.84 -18.30
N LYS A 101 3.36 -14.95 -17.38
CA LYS A 101 2.04 -15.56 -17.60
C LYS A 101 0.96 -14.52 -17.29
N PRO A 102 -0.12 -14.42 -18.08
CA PRO A 102 -1.27 -13.66 -17.66
C PRO A 102 -1.92 -14.29 -16.42
N VAL A 103 -2.57 -13.45 -15.64
CA VAL A 103 -3.42 -13.85 -14.52
C VAL A 103 -4.82 -13.27 -14.73
N ALA A 104 -5.83 -14.07 -14.43
CA ALA A 104 -7.23 -13.64 -14.40
C ALA A 104 -7.94 -14.35 -13.24
N ILE A 105 -8.54 -13.59 -12.33
CA ILE A 105 -9.24 -14.12 -11.15
C ILE A 105 -10.21 -13.06 -10.63
N TYR A 106 -11.45 -13.44 -10.30
CA TYR A 106 -12.46 -12.52 -9.75
C TYR A 106 -12.63 -11.23 -10.60
N ASP A 107 -12.71 -11.36 -11.92
CA ASP A 107 -12.78 -10.26 -12.91
C ASP A 107 -11.57 -9.31 -12.96
N PHE A 108 -10.58 -9.50 -12.08
CA PHE A 108 -9.27 -8.91 -12.25
C PHE A 108 -8.52 -9.66 -13.35
N SER A 109 -7.84 -8.92 -14.23
CA SER A 109 -6.93 -9.50 -15.22
C SER A 109 -5.68 -8.65 -15.38
N TYR A 110 -4.56 -9.32 -15.65
CA TYR A 110 -3.29 -8.68 -15.98
C TYR A 110 -2.46 -9.59 -16.90
N ASN A 111 -2.03 -9.06 -18.05
CA ASN A 111 -1.30 -9.76 -19.10
C ASN A 111 0.00 -9.03 -19.47
N PRO A 112 1.14 -9.39 -18.86
CA PRO A 112 2.42 -8.72 -19.13
C PRO A 112 3.02 -9.09 -20.49
N THR A 113 2.48 -10.11 -21.18
CA THR A 113 3.05 -10.63 -22.43
C THR A 113 2.27 -10.19 -23.67
N GLY A 114 0.97 -9.90 -23.53
CA GLY A 114 0.04 -9.72 -24.65
C GLY A 114 -0.29 -11.02 -25.39
N LYS A 115 0.15 -12.18 -24.88
CA LYS A 115 -0.19 -13.48 -25.45
C LYS A 115 -1.46 -14.01 -24.80
N VAL A 116 -2.32 -14.65 -25.60
CA VAL A 116 -3.39 -15.51 -25.09
C VAL A 116 -2.72 -16.74 -24.47
N MET A 117 -3.09 -17.15 -23.25
CA MET A 117 -2.68 -18.46 -22.77
C MET A 117 -3.58 -19.54 -23.37
N GLU A 118 -2.96 -20.61 -23.83
CA GLU A 118 -3.68 -21.84 -24.15
C GLU A 118 -4.36 -22.36 -22.88
N GLU A 119 -5.60 -22.83 -23.03
CA GLU A 119 -6.31 -23.42 -21.90
C GLU A 119 -5.52 -24.61 -21.35
N PRO A 120 -5.28 -24.67 -20.04
CA PRO A 120 -4.65 -25.83 -19.44
C PRO A 120 -5.53 -27.06 -19.70
N LYS A 121 -4.87 -28.21 -19.93
CA LYS A 121 -5.58 -29.46 -20.24
C LYS A 121 -6.60 -29.77 -19.15
N LYS A 122 -7.85 -30.04 -19.55
CA LYS A 122 -8.94 -30.43 -18.64
C LYS A 122 -8.47 -31.50 -17.64
N GLY A 123 -8.64 -31.22 -16.34
CA GLY A 123 -8.22 -32.12 -15.26
C GLY A 123 -6.88 -31.80 -14.61
N THR A 124 -6.14 -30.79 -15.10
CA THR A 124 -5.06 -30.19 -14.30
C THR A 124 -5.69 -29.32 -13.22
N SER A 125 -4.98 -29.10 -12.11
CA SER A 125 -5.43 -28.20 -11.04
C SER A 125 -5.42 -26.72 -11.45
N GLU A 126 -4.97 -26.38 -12.65
CA GLU A 126 -4.76 -25.01 -13.13
C GLU A 126 -6.06 -24.41 -13.67
N TRP A 127 -7.03 -24.11 -12.82
CA TRP A 127 -8.26 -23.43 -13.25
C TRP A 127 -8.17 -21.95 -12.92
N TYR A 128 -7.93 -21.12 -13.95
CA TYR A 128 -8.70 -19.94 -14.38
C TYR A 128 -8.27 -19.63 -15.82
N THR A 129 -9.20 -19.70 -16.77
CA THR A 129 -8.94 -19.39 -18.17
C THR A 129 -9.25 -17.93 -18.46
N TRP A 130 -8.38 -17.30 -19.25
CA TRP A 130 -8.61 -15.98 -19.83
C TRP A 130 -9.88 -15.96 -20.70
N SER A 131 -10.33 -17.13 -21.19
CA SER A 131 -11.50 -17.32 -22.08
C SER A 131 -12.85 -17.30 -21.35
N GLU A 132 -12.97 -17.82 -20.12
CA GLU A 132 -14.27 -17.91 -19.44
C GLU A 132 -14.74 -16.60 -18.82
N LEU A 133 -13.82 -15.72 -18.38
CA LEU A 133 -14.17 -14.43 -17.76
C LEU A 133 -14.38 -13.29 -18.77
N GLN A 134 -13.90 -13.41 -20.01
CA GLN A 134 -14.08 -12.36 -21.04
C GLN A 134 -14.97 -12.77 -22.22
N GLY A 135 -15.48 -14.00 -22.25
CA GLY A 135 -16.25 -14.56 -23.36
C GLY A 135 -17.61 -13.90 -23.67
N SER A 136 -17.95 -12.75 -23.08
CA SER A 136 -19.22 -12.06 -23.35
C SER A 136 -19.16 -10.54 -23.51
N VAL A 137 -18.02 -9.86 -23.32
CA VAL A 137 -18.05 -8.39 -23.23
C VAL A 137 -17.26 -7.66 -24.33
N HIS A 138 -16.12 -8.17 -24.83
CA HIS A 138 -15.40 -7.50 -25.93
C HIS A 138 -14.64 -8.51 -26.82
N ASP A 139 -14.93 -8.53 -28.11
CA ASP A 139 -14.21 -9.24 -29.20
C ASP A 139 -12.73 -8.80 -29.38
N ASP A 140 -12.17 -8.07 -28.43
CA ASP A 140 -10.82 -7.54 -28.49
C ASP A 140 -9.82 -8.62 -28.08
N LYS A 141 -8.80 -8.84 -28.92
CA LYS A 141 -7.62 -9.62 -28.56
C LYS A 141 -7.04 -9.12 -27.23
N PRO A 142 -6.48 -10.00 -26.38
CA PRO A 142 -5.87 -9.59 -25.11
C PRO A 142 -4.88 -8.46 -25.35
N LYS A 143 -5.12 -7.30 -24.74
CA LYS A 143 -4.19 -6.18 -24.80
C LYS A 143 -3.01 -6.51 -23.89
N LYS A 144 -1.80 -6.15 -24.34
CA LYS A 144 -0.60 -6.26 -23.51
C LYS A 144 -0.64 -5.15 -22.47
N ASP A 145 -0.68 -5.52 -21.21
CA ASP A 145 -0.63 -4.56 -20.11
C ASP A 145 0.77 -3.96 -19.97
N ILE A 146 0.82 -2.77 -19.39
CA ILE A 146 2.09 -2.11 -19.08
C ILE A 146 2.82 -2.96 -18.02
N PRO A 147 4.09 -3.32 -18.26
CA PRO A 147 4.88 -4.02 -17.24
C PRO A 147 5.01 -3.19 -15.97
N ILE A 148 4.77 -3.79 -14.81
CA ILE A 148 4.99 -3.10 -13.52
C ILE A 148 6.48 -2.77 -13.35
N HIS A 149 6.76 -1.73 -12.56
CA HIS A 149 8.13 -1.33 -12.29
C HIS A 149 8.80 -2.26 -11.27
N MET A 150 9.62 -3.20 -11.73
CA MET A 150 10.31 -4.16 -10.83
C MET A 150 11.48 -3.55 -10.04
N GLY A 151 11.94 -2.34 -10.39
CA GLY A 151 13.08 -1.66 -9.76
C GLY A 151 12.76 -0.97 -8.43
N ARG A 152 11.47 -0.73 -8.14
CA ARG A 152 10.95 -0.15 -6.90
C ARG A 152 9.51 -0.60 -6.70
N THR A 153 9.05 -0.65 -5.46
CA THR A 153 7.62 -0.88 -5.20
C THR A 153 6.85 0.40 -5.49
N ALA A 154 6.23 0.49 -6.66
CA ALA A 154 5.51 1.68 -7.11
C ALA A 154 4.00 1.42 -7.12
N LEU A 155 3.30 2.05 -6.19
CA LEU A 155 1.86 1.90 -5.99
C LEU A 155 1.16 3.23 -6.22
N LEU A 156 0.04 3.22 -6.93
CA LEU A 156 -0.99 4.22 -6.76
C LEU A 156 -1.84 3.85 -5.56
N PHE A 157 -2.25 4.88 -4.86
CA PHE A 157 -3.08 4.81 -3.67
C PHE A 157 -4.16 5.89 -3.78
N ARG A 158 -5.42 5.53 -3.56
CA ARG A 158 -6.51 6.50 -3.41
C ARG A 158 -7.60 5.97 -2.48
N ASP A 159 -8.35 6.89 -1.88
CA ASP A 159 -9.49 6.59 -1.00
C ASP A 159 -10.77 7.06 -1.70
N THR A 160 -11.58 6.10 -2.14
CA THR A 160 -12.81 6.35 -2.89
C THR A 160 -13.89 7.01 -2.07
N THR A 161 -13.83 6.95 -0.73
CA THR A 161 -14.75 7.67 0.15
C THR A 161 -14.63 9.19 0.00
N LEU A 162 -13.52 9.67 -0.58
CA LEU A 162 -13.28 11.07 -0.89
C LEU A 162 -13.79 11.49 -2.29
N LYS A 163 -14.42 10.59 -3.05
CA LYS A 163 -14.96 10.91 -4.38
C LYS A 163 -16.07 11.96 -4.26
N GLY A 164 -15.96 13.03 -5.04
CA GLY A 164 -16.91 14.15 -5.02
C GLY A 164 -16.82 15.06 -3.79
N VAL A 165 -16.01 14.71 -2.79
CA VAL A 165 -15.83 15.54 -1.60
C VAL A 165 -14.68 16.52 -1.84
N VAL A 166 -15.03 17.67 -2.43
CA VAL A 166 -14.09 18.77 -2.62
C VAL A 166 -13.65 19.28 -1.24
N GLY A 167 -12.37 19.08 -0.92
CA GLY A 167 -11.77 19.65 0.29
C GLY A 167 -11.80 18.78 1.55
N LYS A 168 -12.24 17.50 1.51
CA LYS A 168 -11.92 16.56 2.61
C LYS A 168 -10.50 16.01 2.42
N LYS A 169 -9.70 16.17 3.47
CA LYS A 169 -8.24 16.15 3.43
C LYS A 169 -7.62 14.91 4.06
N ARG A 170 -8.38 13.83 4.35
CA ARG A 170 -7.92 12.76 5.26
C ARG A 170 -6.50 12.27 4.98
N PHE A 171 -6.22 11.78 3.76
CA PHE A 171 -4.83 11.43 3.42
C PHE A 171 -3.91 12.65 3.32
N HIS A 172 -4.37 13.75 2.74
CA HIS A 172 -3.53 14.93 2.51
C HIS A 172 -2.97 15.52 3.81
N ASP A 173 -3.80 15.63 4.85
CA ASP A 173 -3.45 16.16 6.16
C ASP A 173 -2.62 15.17 6.97
N HIS A 174 -2.88 13.87 6.82
CA HIS A 174 -2.14 12.82 7.52
C HIS A 174 -0.94 12.28 6.74
N ARG A 175 -0.65 12.81 5.55
CA ARG A 175 0.46 12.34 4.70
C ARG A 175 1.80 12.41 5.43
N LEU A 176 2.03 13.47 6.20
CA LEU A 176 3.28 13.63 6.94
C LEU A 176 3.43 12.57 8.04
N GLY A 177 2.34 12.24 8.74
CA GLY A 177 2.30 11.14 9.71
C GLY A 177 2.54 9.79 9.05
N ALA A 178 1.86 9.53 7.92
CA ALA A 178 2.05 8.30 7.17
C ALA A 178 3.48 8.16 6.63
N LEU A 179 4.08 9.25 6.14
CA LEU A 179 5.46 9.25 5.65
C LEU A 179 6.47 8.98 6.78
N ASP A 180 6.32 9.67 7.92
CA ASP A 180 7.17 9.46 9.09
C ASP A 180 7.07 8.02 9.62
N PHE A 181 5.84 7.49 9.73
CA PHE A 181 5.57 6.10 10.09
C PHE A 181 6.32 5.11 9.17
N LEU A 182 6.13 5.25 7.86
CA LEU A 182 6.76 4.37 6.87
C LEU A 182 8.28 4.49 6.89
N HIS A 183 8.84 5.70 7.09
CA HIS A 183 10.28 5.90 7.22
C HIS A 183 10.88 5.18 8.42
N GLN A 184 10.19 5.18 9.56
CA GLN A 184 10.62 4.44 10.73
C GLN A 184 10.61 2.92 10.47
N VAL A 185 9.57 2.40 9.82
CA VAL A 185 9.50 0.99 9.42
C VAL A 185 10.59 0.64 8.41
N ASP A 186 10.76 1.44 7.36
CA ASP A 186 11.78 1.22 6.33
C ASP A 186 13.17 1.21 6.98
N LYS A 187 13.45 2.15 7.88
CA LYS A 187 14.71 2.19 8.64
C LYS A 187 14.94 0.90 9.44
N GLN A 188 13.92 0.42 10.17
CA GLN A 188 14.03 -0.82 10.92
C GLN A 188 14.28 -2.04 10.01
N MET A 189 13.67 -2.05 8.82
CA MET A 189 13.84 -3.11 7.82
C MET A 189 15.15 -3.01 7.02
N GLY A 190 15.91 -1.92 7.18
CA GLY A 190 17.06 -1.61 6.34
C GLY A 190 16.68 -1.32 4.87
N PHE A 191 15.49 -0.76 4.66
CA PHE A 191 14.90 -0.42 3.37
C PHE A 191 15.16 1.04 3.00
N ASN A 192 15.15 1.34 1.70
CA ASN A 192 15.19 2.72 1.24
C ASN A 192 13.90 3.44 1.69
N PRO A 193 14.00 4.69 2.18
CA PRO A 193 12.84 5.44 2.65
C PRO A 193 11.77 5.59 1.57
N THR A 194 10.52 5.30 1.95
CA THR A 194 9.34 5.47 1.12
C THR A 194 9.13 6.94 0.73
N GLN A 195 8.64 7.18 -0.48
CA GLN A 195 8.31 8.52 -0.98
C GLN A 195 6.83 8.56 -1.38
N ILE A 196 6.15 9.68 -1.12
CA ILE A 196 4.73 9.86 -1.43
C ILE A 196 4.56 11.15 -2.24
N TYR A 197 3.98 11.03 -3.44
CA TYR A 197 3.76 12.14 -4.35
C TYR A 197 2.27 12.25 -4.70
N GLN A 198 1.72 13.47 -4.67
CA GLN A 198 0.37 13.67 -5.19
C GLN A 198 0.37 13.54 -6.71
N VAL A 199 -0.52 12.72 -7.28
CA VAL A 199 -0.66 12.58 -8.73
C VAL A 199 -1.42 13.78 -9.29
N LYS A 200 -0.87 14.41 -10.33
CA LYS A 200 -1.53 15.50 -11.04
C LYS A 200 -2.49 14.94 -12.09
N GLY A 201 -3.66 15.56 -12.23
CA GLY A 201 -4.55 15.30 -13.37
C GLY A 201 -5.62 14.22 -13.16
N ALA A 202 -5.82 13.72 -11.94
CA ALA A 202 -7.00 12.93 -11.58
C ALA A 202 -8.26 13.83 -11.54
N ARG A 203 -8.66 14.39 -12.70
CA ARG A 203 -9.59 15.54 -12.76
C ARG A 203 -11.03 15.22 -12.33
N ASN A 204 -11.42 13.95 -12.22
CA ASN A 204 -12.79 13.54 -11.89
C ASN A 204 -12.86 12.41 -10.85
N GLY A 205 -11.74 12.09 -10.18
CA GLY A 205 -11.64 10.98 -9.23
C GLY A 205 -11.18 11.42 -7.83
N PRO A 206 -11.12 10.50 -6.86
CA PRO A 206 -10.57 10.80 -5.55
C PRO A 206 -9.08 11.20 -5.66
N PRO A 207 -8.56 12.03 -4.73
CA PRO A 207 -7.15 12.37 -4.68
C PRO A 207 -6.27 11.11 -4.72
N THR A 208 -5.40 11.05 -5.72
CA THR A 208 -4.53 9.89 -5.95
C THR A 208 -3.09 10.23 -5.61
N TRP A 209 -2.40 9.27 -5.01
CA TRP A 209 -1.02 9.39 -4.56
C TRP A 209 -0.17 8.28 -5.18
N LEU A 210 1.03 8.64 -5.62
CA LEU A 210 2.07 7.71 -6.02
C LEU A 210 2.99 7.45 -4.82
N ILE A 211 3.04 6.21 -4.37
CA ILE A 211 3.89 5.73 -3.31
C ILE A 211 5.05 4.95 -3.94
N LEU A 212 6.28 5.37 -3.66
CA LEU A 212 7.51 4.70 -4.10
C LEU A 212 8.24 4.14 -2.88
N GLY A 213 8.14 2.83 -2.67
CA GLY A 213 8.89 2.11 -1.64
C GLY A 213 10.10 1.36 -2.21
N ASP A 214 10.91 0.80 -1.32
CA ASP A 214 11.98 -0.13 -1.67
C ASP A 214 11.45 -1.32 -2.47
N LYS A 215 12.19 -1.81 -3.48
CA LYS A 215 11.78 -2.97 -4.29
C LYS A 215 11.54 -4.24 -3.46
N ARG A 216 12.18 -4.34 -2.29
CA ARG A 216 12.05 -5.48 -1.38
C ARG A 216 10.65 -5.63 -0.80
N TRP A 217 9.80 -4.60 -0.83
CA TRP A 217 8.39 -4.78 -0.46
C TRP A 217 7.63 -5.71 -1.40
N MET A 218 8.07 -5.87 -2.66
CA MET A 218 7.53 -6.84 -3.61
C MET A 218 8.17 -8.23 -3.47
N HIS A 219 9.13 -8.43 -2.57
CA HIS A 219 9.96 -9.64 -2.55
C HIS A 219 9.19 -10.93 -2.22
N ALA A 220 8.07 -10.80 -1.51
CA ALA A 220 7.15 -11.88 -1.21
C ALA A 220 5.70 -11.35 -1.13
N PRO A 221 4.68 -12.16 -1.46
CA PRO A 221 3.28 -11.76 -1.32
C PRO A 221 2.94 -11.23 0.09
N THR A 222 3.51 -11.87 1.11
CA THR A 222 3.38 -11.51 2.52
C THR A 222 3.92 -10.11 2.82
N LEU A 223 5.06 -9.70 2.24
CA LEU A 223 5.64 -8.37 2.45
C LEU A 223 4.78 -7.29 1.81
N LEU A 224 4.26 -7.53 0.61
CA LEU A 224 3.41 -6.56 -0.07
C LEU A 224 2.05 -6.40 0.62
N SER A 225 1.50 -7.51 1.12
CA SER A 225 0.32 -7.51 1.98
C SER A 225 0.57 -6.75 3.28
N LEU A 226 1.77 -6.82 3.85
CA LEU A 226 2.13 -6.02 5.03
C LEU A 226 2.26 -4.54 4.67
N TYR A 227 2.97 -4.23 3.59
CA TYR A 227 3.21 -2.85 3.16
C TYR A 227 1.92 -2.06 2.89
N SER A 228 0.95 -2.69 2.23
CA SER A 228 -0.37 -2.08 2.02
C SER A 228 -1.14 -1.80 3.33
N ILE A 229 -1.04 -2.67 4.33
CA ILE A 229 -1.59 -2.40 5.68
C ILE A 229 -0.84 -1.25 6.34
N LEU A 230 0.49 -1.24 6.26
CA LEU A 230 1.32 -0.18 6.87
C LEU A 230 1.02 1.20 6.27
N ILE A 231 0.78 1.29 4.96
CA ILE A 231 0.35 2.52 4.29
C ILE A 231 -0.96 3.04 4.90
N ARG A 232 -1.94 2.17 5.15
CA ARG A 232 -3.24 2.54 5.75
C ARG A 232 -3.12 2.89 7.23
N VAL A 233 -2.33 2.13 7.98
CA VAL A 233 -2.05 2.39 9.40
C VAL A 233 -1.34 3.73 9.60
N GLY A 234 -0.50 4.13 8.64
CA GLY A 234 0.21 5.41 8.67
C GLY A 234 -0.69 6.64 8.87
N TYR A 235 -1.99 6.59 8.54
CA TYR A 235 -2.92 7.71 8.77
C TYR A 235 -3.09 8.09 10.22
N TYR A 236 -2.94 7.11 11.10
CA TYR A 236 -3.16 7.28 12.52
C TYR A 236 -1.88 7.60 13.25
N HIS A 237 -0.77 7.73 12.53
CA HIS A 237 0.52 8.05 13.11
C HIS A 237 0.65 9.54 13.41
N ASN A 238 0.98 9.86 14.65
CA ASN A 238 1.39 11.20 15.04
C ASN A 238 2.88 11.39 14.70
N PRO A 239 3.23 12.34 13.80
CA PRO A 239 4.62 12.57 13.40
C PRO A 239 5.58 12.69 14.59
N GLY A 240 6.71 11.98 14.54
CA GLY A 240 7.73 11.95 15.60
C GLY A 240 7.43 10.96 16.73
N GLY A 241 6.25 10.33 16.75
CA GLY A 241 5.94 9.23 17.67
C GLY A 241 6.64 7.94 17.26
N ALA A 242 6.67 6.93 18.14
CA ALA A 242 7.21 5.62 17.78
C ALA A 242 6.20 4.82 16.92
N PHE A 243 6.61 4.35 15.75
CA PHE A 243 5.72 3.60 14.85
C PHE A 243 5.16 2.32 15.50
N MET A 244 5.93 1.65 16.36
CA MET A 244 5.47 0.47 17.11
C MET A 244 4.28 0.79 18.02
N ARG A 245 4.28 1.97 18.65
CA ARG A 245 3.13 2.39 19.48
C ARG A 245 1.89 2.55 18.60
N THR A 246 2.00 3.13 17.41
CA THR A 246 0.87 3.21 16.47
C THR A 246 0.35 1.82 16.08
N LEU A 247 1.24 0.86 15.81
CA LEU A 247 0.84 -0.52 15.52
C LEU A 247 0.14 -1.20 16.71
N GLU A 248 0.62 -0.98 17.93
CA GLU A 248 -0.02 -1.48 19.16
C GLU A 248 -1.40 -0.87 19.36
N MET A 249 -1.54 0.44 19.20
CA MET A 249 -2.84 1.13 19.29
C MET A 249 -3.83 0.57 18.26
N VAL A 250 -3.40 0.28 17.03
CA VAL A 250 -4.25 -0.39 16.02
C VAL A 250 -4.58 -1.82 16.43
N LYS A 251 -3.64 -2.59 16.98
CA LYS A 251 -3.89 -3.95 17.46
C LYS A 251 -4.93 -3.98 18.59
N GLU A 252 -4.84 -3.01 19.49
CA GLU A 252 -5.70 -2.85 20.67
C GLU A 252 -7.07 -2.26 20.32
N GLY A 253 -7.19 -1.65 19.13
CA GLY A 253 -8.41 -0.96 18.69
C GLY A 253 -8.56 0.44 19.27
N GLU A 254 -7.47 1.03 19.79
CA GLU A 254 -7.47 2.39 20.35
C GLU A 254 -7.56 3.46 19.26
N VAL A 255 -7.06 3.17 18.07
CA VAL A 255 -7.30 4.01 16.88
C VAL A 255 -8.41 3.37 16.07
N GLY A 256 -9.55 4.04 16.07
CA GLY A 256 -10.79 3.61 15.44
C GLY A 256 -10.62 3.48 13.92
N ILE A 257 -10.46 2.25 13.47
CA ILE A 257 -10.87 1.81 12.14
C ILE A 257 -12.13 0.99 12.37
N GLY A 258 -13.28 1.69 12.44
CA GLY A 258 -14.60 1.09 12.66
C GLY A 258 -15.11 1.15 14.12
N ASN A 259 -16.27 1.79 14.30
CA ASN A 259 -17.22 1.70 15.43
C ASN A 259 -17.08 2.62 16.66
N ALA A 260 -16.13 3.56 16.74
CA ALA A 260 -16.16 4.57 17.80
C ALA A 260 -17.07 5.74 17.38
N THR A 261 -18.17 5.99 18.11
CA THR A 261 -19.04 7.18 17.93
C THR A 261 -18.29 8.49 18.04
N ASP A 262 -17.21 8.48 18.81
CA ASP A 262 -16.36 9.62 19.11
C ASP A 262 -14.95 9.43 18.54
N ASP A 263 -14.82 8.68 17.44
CA ASP A 263 -13.63 8.80 16.59
C ASP A 263 -13.41 10.30 16.31
N MET A 264 -12.20 10.80 16.59
CA MET A 264 -11.73 12.15 16.30
C MET A 264 -12.03 12.59 14.84
N TYR A 265 -12.34 11.65 13.95
CA TYR A 265 -12.66 11.84 12.54
C TYR A 265 -14.15 11.74 12.17
N GLY A 266 -15.05 11.43 13.12
CA GLY A 266 -16.49 11.72 13.06
C GLY A 266 -17.29 11.19 11.87
N ASP A 267 -16.79 10.23 11.10
CA ASP A 267 -17.49 9.68 9.92
C ASP A 267 -17.66 8.16 10.08
N TYR A 268 -18.87 7.79 10.48
CA TYR A 268 -19.37 6.44 10.62
C TYR A 268 -19.48 5.76 9.26
N SER A 269 -18.39 5.16 8.81
CA SER A 269 -18.44 3.92 8.03
C SER A 269 -17.02 3.43 7.90
N ASP A 270 -16.84 2.12 8.06
CA ASP A 270 -15.74 1.38 7.46
C ASP A 270 -15.25 2.12 6.20
N ALA A 271 -14.08 2.77 6.26
CA ALA A 271 -13.40 3.23 5.05
C ALA A 271 -13.02 1.93 4.31
N ALA A 272 -13.97 1.49 3.49
CA ALA A 272 -14.52 0.14 3.40
C ALA A 272 -13.67 -1.05 3.83
N GLY A 273 -14.24 -1.88 4.72
CA GLY A 273 -13.93 -3.30 4.83
C GLY A 273 -12.48 -3.67 5.09
N CYS A 274 -11.60 -2.68 5.24
CA CYS A 274 -10.21 -2.78 5.58
C CYS A 274 -10.20 -2.97 7.08
N ASN A 275 -10.55 -4.19 7.49
CA ASN A 275 -10.57 -4.65 8.87
C ASN A 275 -9.14 -4.68 9.43
N ASP A 276 -8.43 -3.55 9.36
CA ASP A 276 -7.00 -3.39 9.55
C ASP A 276 -6.65 -3.65 11.01
N THR A 277 -7.47 -3.20 11.95
CA THR A 277 -7.42 -3.59 13.37
C THR A 277 -7.39 -5.12 13.51
N SER A 278 -8.32 -5.83 12.88
CA SER A 278 -8.36 -7.29 12.92
C SER A 278 -7.20 -7.93 12.17
N TYR A 279 -6.79 -7.38 11.03
CA TYR A 279 -5.66 -7.90 10.26
C TYR A 279 -4.35 -7.74 11.02
N VAL A 280 -4.07 -6.57 11.58
CA VAL A 280 -2.91 -6.30 12.45
C VAL A 280 -2.94 -7.22 13.65
N LYS A 281 -4.09 -7.36 14.33
CA LYS A 281 -4.26 -8.26 15.47
C LYS A 281 -4.00 -9.72 15.11
N GLN A 282 -4.59 -10.22 14.03
CA GLN A 282 -4.40 -11.61 13.58
C GLN A 282 -2.99 -11.85 13.03
N ALA A 283 -2.36 -10.83 12.45
CA ALA A 283 -1.04 -10.92 11.85
C ALA A 283 0.11 -10.58 12.81
N TRP A 284 -0.19 -10.20 14.06
CA TRP A 284 0.78 -9.57 14.97
C TRP A 284 2.11 -10.32 15.07
N LYS A 285 2.05 -11.64 15.32
CA LYS A 285 3.25 -12.47 15.42
C LYS A 285 4.05 -12.50 14.10
N GLY A 286 3.38 -12.53 12.96
CA GLY A 286 4.05 -12.46 11.66
C GLY A 286 4.70 -11.10 11.40
N ILE A 287 4.05 -10.01 11.81
CA ILE A 287 4.61 -8.65 11.76
C ILE A 287 5.88 -8.58 12.62
N GLU A 288 5.85 -9.07 13.86
CA GLU A 288 7.02 -9.12 14.75
C GLU A 288 8.19 -9.89 14.13
N VAL A 289 7.92 -11.07 13.56
CA VAL A 289 8.94 -11.89 12.89
C VAL A 289 9.57 -11.13 11.72
N ILE A 290 8.76 -10.48 10.88
CA ILE A 290 9.25 -9.72 9.73
C ILE A 290 10.03 -8.49 10.17
N LEU A 291 9.52 -7.71 11.12
CA LEU A 291 10.20 -6.50 11.61
C LEU A 291 11.51 -6.82 12.36
N LYS A 292 11.62 -8.00 12.97
CA LYS A 292 12.84 -8.45 13.66
C LYS A 292 13.89 -9.01 12.69
N HIS A 293 13.47 -9.77 11.68
CA HIS A 293 14.39 -10.51 10.82
C HIS A 293 14.53 -9.91 9.40
N GLY A 294 13.71 -8.92 9.06
CA GLY A 294 13.70 -8.26 7.76
C GLY A 294 13.36 -9.24 6.63
N ILE A 295 13.98 -9.00 5.47
CA ILE A 295 13.81 -9.85 4.27
C ILE A 295 14.32 -11.29 4.46
N LYS A 296 15.18 -11.55 5.46
CA LYS A 296 15.78 -12.86 5.72
C LYS A 296 14.75 -13.94 6.11
N VAL A 297 13.51 -13.54 6.41
CA VAL A 297 12.39 -14.46 6.58
C VAL A 297 12.14 -15.29 5.31
N PHE A 298 12.28 -14.65 4.15
CA PHE A 298 11.90 -15.18 2.84
C PHE A 298 13.10 -15.84 2.12
N HIS A 299 12.84 -16.46 0.96
CA HIS A 299 13.91 -16.91 0.08
C HIS A 299 14.70 -15.71 -0.45
N ASP A 300 16.00 -15.85 -0.71
CA ASP A 300 16.82 -14.75 -1.21
C ASP A 300 16.42 -14.34 -2.63
N GLU A 301 16.04 -15.31 -3.47
CA GLU A 301 15.55 -15.07 -4.82
C GLU A 301 14.03 -14.82 -4.81
N MET A 302 13.61 -13.70 -5.38
CA MET A 302 12.22 -13.27 -5.39
C MET A 302 11.31 -14.32 -6.05
N ILE A 303 11.75 -14.94 -7.14
CA ILE A 303 10.98 -15.96 -7.87
C ILE A 303 10.60 -17.16 -6.98
N GLU A 304 11.45 -17.54 -6.01
CA GLU A 304 11.18 -18.65 -5.10
C GLU A 304 10.07 -18.33 -4.08
N ASN A 305 9.79 -17.04 -3.84
CA ASN A 305 8.69 -16.60 -2.98
C ASN A 305 7.34 -16.53 -3.72
N TYR A 306 7.34 -16.74 -5.04
CA TYR A 306 6.17 -16.74 -5.92
C TYR A 306 6.15 -18.06 -6.71
N PRO A 307 5.70 -19.17 -6.10
CA PRO A 307 5.84 -20.49 -6.69
C PRO A 307 4.96 -20.62 -7.95
N GLU A 308 5.55 -21.11 -9.04
CA GLU A 308 4.86 -21.26 -10.32
C GLU A 308 3.78 -22.37 -10.28
N ASP A 309 4.03 -23.42 -9.49
CA ASP A 309 3.17 -24.62 -9.39
C ASP A 309 1.98 -24.44 -8.43
N VAL A 310 1.82 -23.24 -7.85
CA VAL A 310 0.68 -22.90 -6.99
C VAL A 310 -0.33 -22.11 -7.80
N ARG A 311 -1.59 -22.57 -7.73
CA ARG A 311 -2.72 -21.87 -8.33
C ARG A 311 -2.78 -20.43 -7.85
N THR A 312 -3.01 -19.50 -8.76
CA THR A 312 -3.08 -18.06 -8.45
C THR A 312 -4.14 -17.76 -7.38
N SER A 313 -5.31 -18.41 -7.37
CA SER A 313 -6.27 -18.26 -6.27
C SER A 313 -5.77 -18.74 -4.92
N VAL A 314 -4.95 -19.80 -4.89
CA VAL A 314 -4.33 -20.27 -3.65
C VAL A 314 -3.25 -19.29 -3.20
N LEU A 315 -2.49 -18.70 -4.13
CA LEU A 315 -1.55 -17.62 -3.83
C LEU A 315 -2.30 -16.44 -3.19
N HIS A 316 -3.33 -15.94 -3.89
CA HIS A 316 -4.24 -14.87 -3.46
C HIS A 316 -4.78 -15.09 -2.04
N ASP A 317 -5.40 -16.25 -1.81
CA ASP A 317 -6.14 -16.51 -0.58
C ASP A 317 -5.26 -16.92 0.60
N LYS A 318 -4.02 -17.41 0.36
CA LYS A 318 -3.21 -18.07 1.40
C LYS A 318 -1.86 -17.42 1.66
N TYR A 319 -1.37 -16.50 0.85
CA TYR A 319 -0.02 -15.95 1.00
C TYR A 319 0.04 -14.53 1.59
N GLY A 320 -1.12 -13.90 1.85
CA GLY A 320 -1.20 -12.65 2.60
C GLY A 320 -0.72 -12.77 4.06
N ILE A 321 -0.45 -11.63 4.70
CA ILE A 321 0.24 -11.55 6.01
C ILE A 321 -0.48 -12.27 7.17
N VAL A 322 -1.81 -12.28 7.17
CA VAL A 322 -2.61 -13.02 8.15
C VAL A 322 -2.40 -14.53 7.99
N ASN A 323 -2.45 -15.01 6.75
CA ASN A 323 -2.28 -16.44 6.46
C ASN A 323 -0.83 -16.90 6.64
N PHE A 324 0.14 -16.03 6.40
CA PHE A 324 1.53 -16.22 6.82
C PHE A 324 1.62 -16.48 8.32
N THR A 325 0.97 -15.64 9.14
CA THR A 325 0.95 -15.82 10.60
C THR A 325 0.29 -17.13 11.03
N LYS A 326 -0.80 -17.52 10.35
CA LYS A 326 -1.48 -18.81 10.53
C LYS A 326 -0.73 -20.00 9.92
N ARG A 327 0.42 -19.77 9.30
CA ARG A 327 1.28 -20.78 8.67
C ARG A 327 0.61 -21.56 7.53
N HIS A 328 -0.41 -20.99 6.88
CA HIS A 328 -1.08 -21.66 5.75
C HIS A 328 -0.11 -21.98 4.59
N PRO A 329 0.83 -21.08 4.22
CA PRO A 329 1.85 -21.40 3.22
C PRO A 329 2.88 -22.46 3.65
N ALA A 330 2.95 -22.88 4.92
CA ALA A 330 4.11 -23.63 5.43
C ALA A 330 4.41 -24.94 4.71
N LYS A 331 3.39 -25.61 4.15
CA LYS A 331 3.59 -26.81 3.34
C LYS A 331 4.38 -26.53 2.06
N ARG A 332 4.15 -25.37 1.42
CA ARG A 332 4.78 -24.97 0.15
C ARG A 332 5.98 -24.04 0.35
N MET A 333 6.01 -23.33 1.48
CA MET A 333 7.05 -22.39 1.87
C MET A 333 7.70 -22.78 3.20
N PRO A 334 8.26 -23.99 3.35
CA PRO A 334 8.84 -24.42 4.62
C PRO A 334 9.98 -23.52 5.07
N HIS A 335 10.72 -22.93 4.13
CA HIS A 335 11.78 -21.95 4.40
C HIS A 335 11.26 -20.79 5.26
N TRP A 336 10.09 -20.23 4.97
CA TRP A 336 9.55 -19.08 5.72
C TRP A 336 9.31 -19.38 7.22
N TYR A 337 9.25 -20.66 7.60
CA TYR A 337 8.92 -21.14 8.94
C TYR A 337 10.06 -21.89 9.62
N ARG A 338 11.31 -21.59 9.26
CA ARG A 338 12.51 -22.09 9.95
C ARG A 338 12.39 -21.78 11.45
N LYS A 339 12.69 -22.79 12.30
CA LYS A 339 12.54 -22.68 13.76
C LYS A 339 13.29 -21.49 14.36
N SER A 340 14.43 -21.10 13.78
CA SER A 340 15.24 -19.97 14.27
C SER A 340 14.55 -18.60 14.16
N LEU A 341 13.55 -18.45 13.29
CA LEU A 341 12.83 -17.18 13.09
C LEU A 341 11.61 -17.04 14.00
N TRP A 342 11.04 -18.16 14.44
CA TRP A 342 9.75 -18.20 15.15
C TRP A 342 9.89 -18.59 16.64
N LYS A 343 11.13 -18.63 17.14
CA LYS A 343 11.47 -18.65 18.56
C LYS A 343 11.43 -17.22 19.09
#